data_AF-A0A6I3BBY0-F1
#
_entry.id   AF-A0A6I3BBY0-F1
#
_cell.length_a   1.000
_cell.length_b   1.000
_cell.length_c   1.000
_cell.angle_alpha   90.00
_cell.angle_beta   90.00
_cell.angle_gamma   90.00
#
_symmetry.space_group_name_H-M   'P 1'
#
loop_
_entity.id
_entity.type
_entity.pdbx_description
1 polymer ?
#
loop_
_entity_poly.entity_id
_entity_poly.type
_entity_poly.pdbx_seq_one_letter_code
_entity_poly.pdbx_strand_id
1 'polypeptide(L)'
;MTSSRIVGILATMLSVSFIWPQVFRVFIKNSTEGLVPGSFLQGCCGSLLWTIYGISKPDPQLTFANANVVIAIVLILFVCVKHKKIKLWVPILAIGATLIIGLIAVNYSLAVMGWVTIAIGTPAIIPQVVGVYRTEHLYGVSTTMNALLFACCIGWFTYGAMIGDWFVALPNIIGMSGALYIWVRAAQSHEKFTVPDELDIKTN
;
A
#
# COMPACT_ATOMS: atom_id res chain seq x y z
N MET A 1 11.73 -27.22 0.15
CA MET A 1 11.04 -25.94 -0.13
C MET A 1 11.71 -25.31 -1.35
N THR A 2 10.98 -24.97 -2.42
CA THR A 2 11.58 -24.37 -3.63
C THR A 2 12.01 -22.92 -3.35
N SER A 3 13.00 -22.41 -4.09
CA SER A 3 13.47 -21.03 -3.94
C SER A 3 12.34 -20.01 -4.14
N SER A 4 11.41 -20.25 -5.08
CA SER A 4 10.25 -19.40 -5.31
C SER A 4 9.30 -19.38 -4.11
N ARG A 5 9.14 -20.51 -3.39
CA ARG A 5 8.34 -20.57 -2.16
C ARG A 5 8.96 -19.72 -1.05
N ILE A 6 10.28 -19.74 -0.90
CA ILE A 6 11.00 -18.93 0.10
C ILE A 6 10.79 -17.44 -0.18
N VAL A 7 11.04 -17.02 -1.42
CA VAL A 7 10.85 -15.61 -1.83
C VAL A 7 9.40 -15.19 -1.67
N GLY A 8 8.43 -16.05 -2.02
CA GLY A 8 7.01 -15.79 -1.81
C GLY A 8 6.65 -15.60 -0.33
N ILE A 9 7.19 -16.44 0.56
CA ILE A 9 6.98 -16.29 2.02
C ILE A 9 7.56 -14.97 2.51
N LEU A 10 8.78 -14.62 2.10
CA LEU A 10 9.41 -13.35 2.47
C LEU A 10 8.60 -12.15 1.96
N ALA A 11 8.12 -12.19 0.72
CA ALA A 11 7.26 -11.17 0.15
C ALA A 11 5.94 -11.04 0.92
N THR A 12 5.31 -12.17 1.29
CA THR A 12 4.12 -12.17 2.15
C THR A 12 4.42 -11.58 3.53
N MET A 13 5.53 -11.92 4.18
CA MET A 13 5.91 -11.35 5.48
C MET A 13 6.09 -9.84 5.38
N LEU A 14 6.76 -9.36 4.33
CA LEU A 14 6.89 -7.92 4.07
C LEU A 14 5.54 -7.26 3.82
N SER A 15 4.63 -7.90 3.06
CA SER A 15 3.24 -7.46 2.89
C SER A 15 2.48 -7.36 4.20
N VAL A 16 2.67 -8.35 5.09
CA VAL A 16 2.08 -8.39 6.41
C VAL A 16 2.66 -7.30 7.31
N SER A 17 3.89 -6.84 7.09
CA SER A 17 4.52 -5.82 7.94
C SER A 17 4.37 -4.38 7.44
N PHE A 18 4.47 -4.11 6.14
CA PHE A 18 4.76 -2.75 5.67
C PHE A 18 3.72 -1.71 6.06
N ILE A 19 2.42 -2.06 6.02
CA ILE A 19 1.32 -1.09 6.17
C ILE A 19 1.01 -0.77 7.64
N TRP A 20 1.34 -1.68 8.57
CA TRP A 20 0.97 -1.54 9.98
C TRP A 20 1.64 -0.38 10.72
N PRO A 21 2.90 0.01 10.45
CA PRO A 21 3.46 1.25 10.97
C PRO A 21 2.58 2.47 10.71
N GLN A 22 1.93 2.54 9.54
CA GLN A 22 1.00 3.63 9.22
C GLN A 22 -0.33 3.47 9.96
N VAL A 23 -0.86 2.25 10.09
CA VAL A 23 -2.04 1.98 10.93
C VAL A 23 -1.78 2.46 12.35
N PHE A 24 -0.69 2.01 12.99
CA PHE A 24 -0.32 2.42 14.34
C PHE A 24 -0.18 3.93 14.45
N ARG A 25 0.50 4.59 13.51
CA ARG A 25 0.64 6.06 13.53
C ARG A 25 -0.71 6.76 13.50
N VAL A 26 -1.63 6.34 12.62
CA VAL A 26 -2.94 6.99 12.47
C VAL A 26 -3.79 6.83 13.73
N PHE A 27 -3.75 5.67 14.38
CA PHE A 27 -4.51 5.42 15.61
C PHE A 27 -3.86 6.05 16.85
N ILE A 28 -2.54 5.90 17.03
CA ILE A 28 -1.81 6.42 18.21
C ILE A 28 -1.75 7.94 18.19
N LYS A 29 -1.42 8.55 17.05
CA LYS A 29 -1.34 10.02 16.94
C LYS A 29 -2.71 10.65 16.70
N ASN A 30 -3.76 9.86 16.48
CA ASN A 30 -5.09 10.30 16.09
C ASN A 30 -5.01 11.42 15.03
N SER A 31 -4.17 11.21 14.01
CA SER A 31 -3.90 12.19 12.94
C SER A 31 -3.84 11.50 11.58
N THR A 32 -4.35 12.20 10.58
CA THR A 32 -4.35 11.79 9.16
C THR A 32 -3.62 12.82 8.29
N GLU A 33 -2.77 13.65 8.90
CA GLU A 33 -1.91 14.60 8.21
C GLU A 33 -1.01 13.90 7.18
N GLY A 34 -0.73 14.55 6.04
CA GLY A 34 0.12 14.01 4.98
C GLY A 34 -0.44 12.80 4.23
N LEU A 35 -1.59 12.24 4.65
CA LEU A 35 -2.24 11.15 3.95
C LEU A 35 -3.17 11.67 2.86
N VAL A 36 -3.13 10.99 1.71
CA VAL A 36 -4.09 11.19 0.62
C VAL A 36 -5.09 10.05 0.65
N PRO A 37 -6.33 10.23 1.18
CA PRO A 37 -7.30 9.13 1.33
C PRO A 37 -7.61 8.41 0.01
N GLY A 38 -7.58 9.13 -1.12
CA GLY A 38 -7.77 8.53 -2.45
C GLY A 38 -6.71 7.50 -2.81
N SER A 39 -5.45 7.70 -2.42
CA SER A 39 -4.38 6.71 -2.64
C SER A 39 -4.64 5.44 -1.84
N PHE A 40 -4.97 5.58 -0.55
CA PHE A 40 -5.33 4.45 0.30
C PHE A 40 -6.56 3.72 -0.23
N LEU A 41 -7.61 4.44 -0.65
CA LEU A 41 -8.80 3.81 -1.22
C LEU A 41 -8.49 3.03 -2.49
N GLN A 42 -7.69 3.59 -3.40
CA GLN A 42 -7.29 2.88 -4.60
C GLN A 42 -6.39 1.67 -4.27
N GLY A 43 -5.50 1.79 -3.29
CA GLY A 43 -4.70 0.67 -2.77
C GLY A 43 -5.56 -0.44 -2.17
N CYS A 44 -6.66 -0.09 -1.49
CA CYS A 44 -7.64 -1.05 -0.98
C CYS A 44 -8.32 -1.81 -2.13
N CYS A 45 -8.74 -1.07 -3.17
CA CYS A 45 -9.36 -1.66 -4.36
C CYS A 45 -8.40 -2.60 -5.09
N GLY A 46 -7.15 -2.17 -5.30
CA GLY A 46 -6.10 -3.01 -5.88
C GLY A 46 -5.82 -4.27 -5.06
N SER A 47 -5.68 -4.14 -3.74
CA SER A 47 -5.42 -5.29 -2.85
C SER A 47 -6.59 -6.26 -2.80
N LEU A 48 -7.83 -5.77 -2.88
CA LEU A 48 -9.00 -6.63 -3.02
C LEU A 48 -8.94 -7.45 -4.31
N LEU A 49 -8.60 -6.82 -5.45
CA LEU A 49 -8.44 -7.53 -6.72
C LEU A 49 -7.30 -8.54 -6.68
N TRP A 50 -6.16 -8.19 -6.08
CA TRP A 50 -5.05 -9.12 -5.88
C TRP A 50 -5.43 -10.32 -5.00
N THR A 51 -6.28 -10.12 -3.99
CA THR A 51 -6.80 -11.20 -3.16
C THR A 51 -7.65 -12.17 -4.00
N ILE A 52 -8.56 -11.64 -4.84
CA ILE A 52 -9.37 -12.45 -5.76
C ILE A 52 -8.48 -13.19 -6.76
N TYR A 53 -7.51 -12.50 -7.37
CA TYR A 53 -6.57 -13.10 -8.32
C TYR A 53 -5.75 -14.23 -7.66
N GLY A 54 -5.26 -14.03 -6.43
CA GLY A 54 -4.54 -15.06 -5.67
C GLY A 54 -5.41 -16.29 -5.38
N ILE A 55 -6.66 -16.10 -4.97
CA ILE A 55 -7.60 -17.22 -4.72
C ILE A 55 -7.82 -18.02 -6.01
N SER A 56 -8.00 -17.34 -7.13
CA SER A 56 -8.30 -17.97 -8.42
C SER A 56 -7.08 -18.57 -9.10
N LYS A 57 -5.87 -18.12 -8.75
CA LYS A 57 -4.58 -18.70 -9.18
C LYS A 57 -4.01 -19.74 -8.19
N PRO A 58 -4.86 -20.34 -7.35
CA PRO A 58 -4.49 -20.95 -6.06
C PRO A 58 -3.12 -20.58 -5.47
N ASP A 59 -2.86 -19.27 -5.31
CA ASP A 59 -1.62 -18.74 -4.71
C ASP A 59 -1.92 -18.21 -3.29
N PRO A 60 -1.65 -19.02 -2.23
CA PRO A 60 -1.95 -18.60 -0.87
C PRO A 60 -1.07 -17.43 -0.41
N GLN A 61 0.17 -17.31 -0.88
CA GLN A 61 1.05 -16.20 -0.52
C GLN A 61 0.48 -14.87 -1.01
N LEU A 62 0.01 -14.84 -2.25
CA LEU A 62 -0.61 -13.64 -2.84
C LEU A 62 -1.94 -13.30 -2.16
N THR A 63 -2.73 -14.32 -1.85
CA THR A 63 -4.02 -14.18 -1.15
C THR A 63 -3.85 -13.59 0.24
N PHE A 64 -3.02 -14.20 1.09
CA PHE A 64 -2.83 -13.76 2.47
C PHE A 64 -2.18 -12.38 2.55
N ALA A 65 -1.19 -12.12 1.69
CA ALA A 65 -0.53 -10.82 1.63
C ALA A 65 -1.54 -9.68 1.39
N ASN A 66 -2.40 -9.84 0.39
CA ASN A 66 -3.30 -8.77 -0.01
C ASN A 66 -4.55 -8.67 0.87
N ALA A 67 -5.07 -9.79 1.38
CA ALA A 67 -6.17 -9.77 2.36
C ALA A 67 -5.76 -8.98 3.63
N ASN A 68 -4.52 -9.17 4.11
CA ASN A 68 -3.97 -8.36 5.21
C ASN A 68 -3.93 -6.86 4.85
N VAL A 69 -3.47 -6.51 3.64
CA VAL A 69 -3.38 -5.11 3.22
C VAL A 69 -4.76 -4.47 3.14
N VAL A 70 -5.78 -5.18 2.66
CA VAL A 70 -7.18 -4.72 2.67
C VAL A 70 -7.60 -4.35 4.08
N ILE A 71 -7.38 -5.24 5.06
CA ILE A 71 -7.76 -4.99 6.47
C ILE A 71 -7.06 -3.74 7.00
N ALA A 72 -5.74 -3.64 6.83
CA ALA A 72 -4.96 -2.51 7.32
C ALA A 72 -5.40 -1.19 6.68
N ILE A 73 -5.65 -1.17 5.38
CA ILE A 73 -6.09 0.04 4.68
C ILE A 73 -7.52 0.42 5.07
N VAL A 74 -8.44 -0.53 5.27
CA VAL A 74 -9.79 -0.24 5.78
C VAL A 74 -9.72 0.45 7.15
N LEU A 75 -8.81 0.03 8.03
CA LEU A 75 -8.59 0.71 9.32
C LEU A 75 -8.09 2.16 9.14
N ILE A 76 -7.18 2.41 8.19
CA ILE A 76 -6.73 3.78 7.88
C ILE A 76 -7.88 4.63 7.31
N LEU A 77 -8.64 4.08 6.36
CA LEU A 77 -9.79 4.74 5.75
C LEU A 77 -10.88 5.06 6.77
N PHE A 78 -11.11 4.17 7.73
CA PHE A 78 -12.03 4.42 8.85
C PHE A 78 -11.64 5.71 9.61
N VAL A 79 -10.36 5.89 9.94
CA VAL A 79 -9.91 7.12 10.60
C VAL A 79 -9.96 8.33 9.67
N CYS A 80 -9.68 8.17 8.37
CA CYS A 80 -9.87 9.24 7.39
C CYS A 80 -11.34 9.70 7.29
N VAL A 81 -12.29 8.77 7.35
CA VAL A 81 -13.74 9.07 7.42
C VAL A 81 -14.07 9.79 8.72
N LYS A 82 -13.59 9.29 9.86
CA LYS A 82 -13.77 9.92 11.18
C LYS A 82 -13.28 11.38 11.18
N HIS A 83 -12.14 11.65 10.54
CA HIS A 83 -11.57 13.00 10.39
C HIS A 83 -12.16 13.81 9.23
N LYS A 84 -13.27 13.33 8.62
CA LYS A 84 -13.99 14.01 7.52
C LYS A 84 -13.13 14.31 6.29
N LYS A 85 -12.02 13.59 6.08
CA LYS A 85 -11.15 13.71 4.90
C LYS A 85 -11.75 13.04 3.67
N ILE A 86 -12.67 12.09 3.87
CA ILE A 86 -13.42 11.39 2.83
C ILE A 86 -14.81 11.03 3.38
N LYS A 87 -15.85 11.12 2.55
CA LYS A 87 -17.22 10.76 2.96
C LYS A 87 -17.37 9.23 2.95
N LEU A 88 -18.04 8.65 3.95
CA LEU A 88 -18.19 7.19 4.13
C LEU A 88 -18.73 6.45 2.90
N TRP A 89 -19.65 7.06 2.15
CA TRP A 89 -20.23 6.41 0.97
C TRP A 89 -19.20 6.19 -0.15
N VAL A 90 -18.12 6.99 -0.21
CA VAL A 90 -17.08 6.90 -1.25
C VAL A 90 -16.32 5.57 -1.16
N PRO A 91 -15.71 5.17 -0.01
CA PRO A 91 -15.04 3.88 0.08
C PRO A 91 -16.02 2.71 -0.05
N ILE A 92 -17.26 2.82 0.45
CA ILE A 92 -18.27 1.76 0.28
C ILE A 92 -18.55 1.51 -1.20
N LEU A 93 -18.86 2.57 -1.97
CA LEU A 93 -19.14 2.42 -3.40
C LEU A 93 -17.91 1.93 -4.16
N ALA A 94 -16.74 2.47 -3.88
CA ALA A 94 -15.51 2.10 -4.60
C ALA A 94 -15.12 0.64 -4.35
N ILE A 95 -15.14 0.18 -3.10
CA ILE A 95 -14.83 -1.22 -2.75
C ILE A 95 -15.91 -2.16 -3.30
N GLY A 96 -17.19 -1.80 -3.17
CA GLY A 96 -18.30 -2.60 -3.70
C GLY A 96 -18.25 -2.74 -5.23
N ALA A 97 -18.03 -1.64 -5.95
CA ALA A 97 -17.87 -1.66 -7.41
C ALA A 97 -16.64 -2.48 -7.82
N THR A 98 -15.52 -2.34 -7.11
CA THR A 98 -14.30 -3.11 -7.37
C THR A 98 -14.53 -4.61 -7.16
N LEU A 99 -15.26 -5.01 -6.11
CA LEU A 99 -15.63 -6.40 -5.87
C LEU A 99 -16.44 -6.95 -7.06
N ILE A 100 -17.47 -6.23 -7.49
CA ILE A 100 -18.31 -6.64 -8.63
C ILE A 100 -17.46 -6.77 -9.91
N ILE A 101 -16.62 -5.78 -10.21
CA ILE A 101 -15.73 -5.82 -11.38
C ILE A 101 -14.77 -7.01 -11.30
N GLY A 102 -14.16 -7.28 -10.13
CA GLY A 102 -13.27 -8.42 -9.93
C GLY A 102 -13.99 -9.76 -10.11
N LEU A 103 -15.21 -9.89 -9.58
CA LEU A 103 -16.01 -11.10 -9.74
C LEU A 103 -16.42 -11.33 -11.20
N ILE A 104 -16.74 -10.28 -11.96
CA ILE A 104 -17.02 -10.41 -13.40
C ILE A 104 -15.75 -10.82 -14.15
N ALA A 105 -14.63 -10.13 -13.90
CA ALA A 105 -13.36 -10.36 -14.58
C ALA A 105 -12.85 -11.80 -14.40
N VAL A 106 -12.92 -12.32 -13.16
CA VAL A 106 -12.44 -13.66 -12.83
C VAL A 106 -13.30 -14.78 -13.43
N ASN A 107 -14.62 -14.55 -13.56
CA ASN A 107 -15.51 -15.49 -14.25
C ASN A 107 -15.27 -15.52 -15.76
N TYR A 108 -14.69 -14.47 -16.34
CA TYR A 108 -14.35 -14.42 -17.76
C TYR A 108 -13.04 -15.16 -18.06
N SER A 109 -11.93 -14.77 -17.40
CA SER A 109 -10.68 -15.51 -17.42
C SER A 109 -9.68 -14.98 -16.40
N LEU A 110 -8.71 -15.80 -16.02
CA LEU A 110 -7.61 -15.37 -15.17
C LEU A 110 -6.79 -14.22 -15.80
N ALA A 111 -6.64 -14.20 -17.13
CA ALA A 111 -5.91 -13.14 -17.83
C ALA A 111 -6.63 -11.78 -17.75
N VAL A 112 -7.97 -11.76 -17.94
CA VAL A 112 -8.76 -10.54 -17.78
C VAL A 112 -8.72 -10.05 -16.33
N MET A 113 -8.79 -10.97 -15.35
CA MET A 113 -8.60 -10.63 -13.94
C MET A 113 -7.23 -9.98 -13.69
N GLY A 114 -6.15 -10.53 -14.25
CA GLY A 114 -4.80 -9.96 -14.15
C GLY A 114 -4.73 -8.53 -14.70
N TRP A 115 -5.26 -8.30 -15.91
CA TRP A 115 -5.28 -6.97 -16.52
C TRP A 115 -6.10 -5.94 -15.74
N VAL A 116 -7.29 -6.32 -15.25
CA VAL A 116 -8.13 -5.48 -14.39
C VAL A 116 -7.40 -5.12 -13.09
N THR A 117 -6.72 -6.10 -12.49
CA THR A 117 -5.92 -5.91 -11.28
C THR A 117 -4.79 -4.90 -11.50
N ILE A 118 -4.07 -5.01 -12.63
CA ILE A 118 -3.04 -4.04 -13.00
C ILE A 118 -3.65 -2.65 -13.20
N ALA A 119 -4.72 -2.54 -14.00
CA ALA A 119 -5.30 -1.26 -14.39
C ALA A 119 -5.83 -0.47 -13.18
N ILE A 120 -6.44 -1.16 -12.21
CA ILE A 120 -7.02 -0.51 -11.02
C ILE A 120 -5.96 -0.36 -9.91
N GLY A 121 -5.18 -1.40 -9.65
CA GLY A 121 -4.28 -1.48 -8.50
C GLY A 121 -2.96 -0.73 -8.69
N THR A 122 -2.33 -0.84 -9.86
CA THR A 122 -0.99 -0.26 -10.10
C THR A 122 -0.94 1.27 -9.90
N PRO A 123 -1.94 2.05 -10.35
CA PRO A 123 -1.90 3.50 -10.17
C PRO A 123 -2.08 3.97 -8.72
N ALA A 124 -2.38 3.08 -7.76
CA ALA A 124 -2.67 3.45 -6.36
C ALA A 124 -1.59 4.29 -5.68
N ILE A 125 -0.32 4.09 -6.07
CA ILE A 125 0.81 4.83 -5.48
C ILE A 125 0.94 6.26 -6.04
N ILE A 126 0.40 6.53 -7.24
CA ILE A 126 0.56 7.80 -7.95
C ILE A 126 -0.02 8.98 -7.17
N PRO A 127 -1.27 8.93 -6.64
CA PRO A 127 -1.80 10.07 -5.88
C PRO A 127 -0.99 10.38 -4.62
N GLN A 128 -0.41 9.37 -3.95
CA GLN A 128 0.46 9.60 -2.79
C GLN A 128 1.80 10.21 -3.21
N VAL A 129 2.41 9.75 -4.31
CA VAL A 129 3.63 10.37 -4.87
C VAL A 129 3.38 11.84 -5.21
N VAL A 130 2.27 12.16 -5.87
CA VAL A 130 1.89 13.55 -6.18
C VAL A 130 1.64 14.37 -4.92
N GLY A 131 0.95 13.81 -3.93
CA GLY A 131 0.71 14.47 -2.64
C GLY A 131 2.03 14.80 -1.92
N VAL A 132 2.96 13.84 -1.89
CA VAL A 132 4.29 14.00 -1.30
C VAL A 132 5.13 15.00 -2.07
N TYR A 133 5.06 15.01 -3.39
CA TYR A 133 5.76 16.01 -4.21
C TYR A 133 5.31 17.43 -3.85
N ARG A 134 4.01 17.64 -3.67
CA ARG A 134 3.41 18.96 -3.40
C ARG A 134 3.49 19.43 -1.94
N THR A 135 3.89 18.55 -1.01
CA THR A 135 3.86 18.84 0.42
C THR A 135 5.27 18.86 0.98
N GLU A 136 5.59 19.92 1.72
CA GLU A 136 6.90 20.05 2.36
C GLU A 136 6.94 19.32 3.72
N HIS A 137 5.90 19.47 4.53
CA HIS A 137 5.77 18.82 5.84
C HIS A 137 5.11 17.44 5.73
N LEU A 138 5.90 16.38 5.85
CA LEU A 138 5.46 14.98 5.66
C LEU A 138 5.44 14.20 6.97
N TYR A 139 5.22 14.87 8.09
CA TYR A 139 5.24 14.25 9.41
C TYR A 139 4.23 13.15 9.63
N GLY A 140 3.10 13.17 8.92
CA GLY A 140 2.11 12.11 9.00
C GLY A 140 2.39 10.91 8.09
N VAL A 141 3.34 11.02 7.16
CA VAL A 141 3.76 9.92 6.26
C VAL A 141 4.84 9.08 6.96
N SER A 142 4.57 7.79 7.15
CA SER A 142 5.52 6.86 7.79
C SER A 142 6.71 6.52 6.88
N THR A 143 7.93 6.83 7.32
CA THR A 143 9.17 6.44 6.63
C THR A 143 9.36 4.92 6.65
N THR A 144 9.14 4.29 7.81
CA THR A 144 9.23 2.84 7.98
C THR A 144 8.26 2.09 7.06
N MET A 145 7.02 2.57 6.90
CA MET A 145 6.05 1.96 5.97
C MET A 145 6.60 1.93 4.55
N ASN A 146 7.13 3.06 4.06
CA ASN A 146 7.58 3.18 2.68
C ASN A 146 8.89 2.43 2.42
N ALA A 147 9.80 2.36 3.40
CA ALA A 147 10.99 1.51 3.31
C ALA A 147 10.63 0.02 3.22
N LEU A 148 9.68 -0.43 4.05
CA LEU A 148 9.18 -1.80 4.00
C LEU A 148 8.41 -2.08 2.71
N LEU A 149 7.64 -1.11 2.20
CA LEU A 149 6.93 -1.22 0.92
C LEU A 149 7.91 -1.34 -0.25
N PHE A 150 9.01 -0.58 -0.24
CA PHE A 150 10.06 -0.70 -1.25
C PHE A 150 10.65 -2.12 -1.28
N ALA A 151 11.01 -2.67 -0.12
CA ALA A 151 11.48 -4.06 -0.01
C ALA A 151 10.39 -5.07 -0.42
N CYS A 152 9.14 -4.84 -0.03
CA CYS A 152 7.99 -5.65 -0.40
C CYS A 152 7.84 -5.75 -1.93
N CYS A 153 7.94 -4.62 -2.63
CA CYS A 153 7.84 -4.61 -4.09
C CYS A 153 9.01 -5.34 -4.76
N ILE A 154 10.24 -5.26 -4.23
CA ILE A 154 11.36 -6.09 -4.71
C ILE A 154 11.04 -7.58 -4.53
N GLY A 155 10.47 -7.96 -3.39
CA GLY A 155 10.05 -9.33 -3.10
C GLY A 155 9.01 -9.85 -4.09
N TRP A 156 7.96 -9.08 -4.37
CA TRP A 156 6.91 -9.46 -5.31
C TRP A 156 7.35 -9.44 -6.76
N PHE A 157 8.22 -8.50 -7.16
CA PHE A 157 8.85 -8.50 -8.49
C PHE A 157 9.63 -9.79 -8.70
N THR A 158 10.49 -10.14 -7.73
CA THR A 158 11.33 -11.34 -7.79
C THR A 158 10.46 -12.60 -7.78
N TYR A 159 9.48 -12.68 -6.88
CA TYR A 159 8.55 -13.81 -6.80
C TYR A 159 7.79 -14.01 -8.12
N GLY A 160 7.17 -12.96 -8.65
CA GLY A 160 6.43 -12.99 -9.91
C GLY A 160 7.30 -13.47 -11.08
N ALA A 161 8.52 -12.95 -11.19
CA ALA A 161 9.47 -13.39 -12.21
C ALA A 161 9.83 -14.88 -12.07
N MET A 162 10.06 -15.37 -10.85
CA MET A 162 10.40 -16.77 -10.59
C MET A 162 9.26 -17.75 -10.90
N ILE A 163 8.00 -17.33 -10.75
CA ILE A 163 6.84 -18.16 -11.08
C ILE A 163 6.32 -17.92 -12.51
N GLY A 164 7.02 -17.11 -13.31
CA GLY A 164 6.62 -16.76 -14.67
C GLY A 164 5.33 -15.93 -14.76
N ASP A 165 4.93 -15.26 -13.67
CA ASP A 165 3.75 -14.40 -13.63
C ASP A 165 4.15 -12.93 -13.74
N TRP A 166 4.10 -12.45 -14.98
CA TRP A 166 4.39 -11.06 -15.29
C TRP A 166 3.29 -10.11 -14.79
N PHE A 167 2.05 -10.58 -14.58
CA PHE A 167 1.02 -9.74 -13.96
C PHE A 167 1.44 -9.36 -12.55
N VAL A 168 1.98 -10.32 -11.80
CA VAL A 168 2.51 -10.08 -10.44
C VAL A 168 3.82 -9.28 -10.50
N ALA A 169 4.71 -9.58 -11.44
CA ALA A 169 6.04 -8.96 -11.44
C ALA A 169 6.01 -7.47 -11.84
N LEU A 170 5.43 -7.11 -12.99
CA LEU A 170 5.63 -5.79 -13.60
C LEU A 170 5.08 -4.61 -12.79
N PRO A 171 3.90 -4.67 -12.15
CA PRO A 171 3.39 -3.57 -11.33
C PRO A 171 4.32 -3.16 -10.20
N ASN A 172 5.13 -4.10 -9.70
CA ASN A 172 6.06 -3.84 -8.62
C ASN A 172 7.23 -2.93 -9.02
N ILE A 173 7.52 -2.76 -10.32
CA ILE A 173 8.50 -1.75 -10.78
C ILE A 173 7.99 -0.33 -10.47
N ILE A 174 6.69 -0.10 -10.67
CA ILE A 174 6.03 1.18 -10.34
C ILE A 174 5.94 1.33 -8.82
N GLY A 175 5.60 0.26 -8.11
CA GLY A 175 5.59 0.23 -6.64
C GLY A 175 6.96 0.57 -6.03
N MET A 176 8.04 -0.04 -6.53
CA MET A 176 9.41 0.22 -6.08
C MET A 176 9.80 1.70 -6.26
N SER A 177 9.60 2.25 -7.45
CA SER A 177 9.98 3.64 -7.74
C SER A 177 9.18 4.64 -6.92
N GLY A 178 7.87 4.46 -6.79
CA GLY A 178 7.02 5.31 -5.96
C GLY A 178 7.35 5.20 -4.47
N ALA A 179 7.54 4.00 -3.95
CA ALA A 179 7.83 3.78 -2.53
C ALA A 179 9.20 4.35 -2.13
N LEU A 180 10.22 4.15 -2.98
CA LEU A 180 11.54 4.74 -2.77
C LEU A 180 11.47 6.27 -2.72
N TYR A 181 10.77 6.87 -3.68
CA TYR A 181 10.62 8.33 -3.72
C TYR A 181 9.91 8.87 -2.46
N ILE A 182 8.80 8.25 -2.06
CA ILE A 182 8.07 8.67 -0.86
C ILE A 182 8.94 8.49 0.39
N TRP A 183 9.64 7.36 0.50
CA TRP A 183 10.53 7.09 1.63
C TRP A 183 11.59 8.17 1.79
N VAL A 184 12.35 8.46 0.73
CA VAL A 184 13.42 9.48 0.75
C VAL A 184 12.86 10.85 1.12
N ARG A 185 11.76 11.27 0.49
CA ARG A 185 11.13 12.58 0.76
C ARG A 185 10.60 12.69 2.18
N ALA A 186 9.98 11.64 2.72
CA ALA A 186 9.49 11.62 4.09
C ALA A 186 10.64 11.68 5.09
N ALA A 187 11.74 10.95 4.85
CA ALA A 187 12.92 10.96 5.71
C ALA A 187 13.57 12.36 5.77
N GLN A 188 13.79 12.98 4.61
CA GLN A 188 14.30 14.35 4.51
C GLN A 188 13.40 15.36 5.22
N SER A 189 12.07 15.23 5.09
CA SER A 189 11.14 16.10 5.79
C SER A 189 11.20 15.90 7.31
N HIS A 190 11.35 14.66 7.80
CA HIS A 190 11.43 14.40 9.23
C HIS A 190 12.70 14.99 9.81
N GLU A 191 13.85 14.86 9.15
CA GLU A 191 15.12 15.49 9.57
C GLU A 191 15.07 17.02 9.53
N LYS A 192 14.45 17.61 8.49
CA LYS A 192 14.37 19.07 8.34
C LYS A 192 13.50 19.73 9.40
N PHE A 193 12.41 19.06 9.79
CA PHE A 193 11.41 19.64 10.67
C PHE A 193 11.37 18.98 12.05
N THR A 194 12.30 18.08 12.39
CA THR A 194 12.54 17.67 13.78
C THR A 194 12.79 18.93 14.57
N VAL A 195 11.84 19.28 15.44
CA VAL A 195 12.06 20.26 16.49
C VAL A 195 13.30 19.76 17.23
N PRO A 196 14.37 20.56 17.38
CA PRO A 196 15.41 20.20 18.33
C PRO A 196 14.73 20.13 19.69
N ASP A 197 14.46 18.92 20.18
CA ASP A 197 14.37 18.71 21.61
C ASP A 197 15.75 19.15 22.14
N GLU A 198 15.78 20.13 23.06
CA GLU A 198 16.96 20.59 23.81
C GLU A 198 17.80 21.78 23.26
N LEU A 199 17.21 22.95 22.97
CA LEU A 199 18.00 24.20 22.95
C LEU A 199 17.47 25.42 23.71
N ASP A 200 16.42 25.35 24.54
CA ASP A 200 16.04 26.55 25.33
C ASP A 200 15.32 26.32 26.67
N ILE A 201 15.42 25.14 27.29
CA ILE A 201 14.98 24.95 28.69
C ILE A 201 16.03 24.17 29.48
N LYS A 202 17.26 24.65 29.48
CA LYS A 202 18.28 24.38 30.52
C LYS A 202 19.50 25.27 30.24
N THR A 203 19.43 26.51 30.74
CA THR A 203 20.47 27.21 31.53
C THR A 203 20.24 28.72 31.48
N ASN A 204 19.47 29.23 32.44
CA ASN A 204 19.85 30.32 33.37
C ASN A 204 18.62 30.74 34.20
#